data_AF-A0A0M0GEQ9-F1
#
_entry.id   AF-A0A0M0GEQ9-F1
#
_cell.length_a   1.000
_cell.length_b   1.000
_cell.length_c   1.000
_cell.angle_alpha   90.00
_cell.angle_beta   90.00
_cell.angle_gamma   90.00
#
_symmetry.space_group_name_H-M   'P 1'
#
loop_
_entity.id
_entity.type
_entity.pdbx_description
1 polymer ?
#
loop_
_entity_poly.entity_id
_entity_poly.type
_entity_poly.pdbx_seq_one_letter_code
_entity_poly.pdbx_strand_id
1 'polypeptide(L)'
;MRTLKIKELTLDELEELEQDLHENGEKSDYGYYKQLVTIYETMYKKLKSLARKNGPEYDYSLQYTKKLLVTHLIKFGTYLKMNHFKDDLAAVESLIKAIGLEQKLPIAYYRLGFLAYKHGKYGSAVRYFQQALDKHLVDDPTCALNQQQKFHAHMYLANSALYVASQTYETIEKLPYSPMEQLPNPELSPLLETLSSNENYLRNHAFYKITKNKTVTCSKEACEDLYENSENNELVLYFNDRENILLFNGEEVIITPTQANMIRHFLLSSSRENPCTRITMRDFFGRTGSDGEVRKKTFIKSIERLRVSLRSIDIPEIIDVTQYRGETGYYFNDSIPYTVMFMVDDAFGNDYVPSL
;
A
#
# COMPACT_ATOMS: atom_id res chain seq x y z
N MET A 1 -3.64 27.31 -0.60
CA MET A 1 -4.04 28.11 0.59
C MET A 1 -3.76 27.26 1.83
N ARG A 2 -3.16 27.78 2.91
CA ARG A 2 -3.32 27.29 4.32
C ARG A 2 -2.36 26.29 5.03
N THR A 3 -1.06 26.15 4.73
CA THR A 3 -0.16 25.44 5.71
C THR A 3 0.02 26.22 7.01
N LEU A 4 -0.04 27.56 6.94
CA LEU A 4 0.02 28.46 8.11
C LEU A 4 -1.24 28.36 8.98
N LYS A 5 -2.43 28.28 8.39
CA LYS A 5 -3.69 28.18 9.15
C LYS A 5 -3.83 26.85 9.90
N ILE A 6 -3.36 25.73 9.34
CA ILE A 6 -3.49 24.42 10.01
C ILE A 6 -2.70 24.37 11.33
N LYS A 7 -1.54 25.03 11.40
CA LYS A 7 -0.71 25.05 12.62
C LYS A 7 -1.37 25.78 13.79
N GLU A 8 -2.25 26.73 13.48
CA GLU A 8 -2.97 27.57 14.45
C GLU A 8 -4.18 26.86 15.07
N LEU A 9 -4.72 25.84 14.40
CA LEU A 9 -5.89 25.08 14.86
C LEU A 9 -5.65 24.36 16.19
N THR A 10 -6.69 24.27 17.01
CA THR A 10 -6.78 23.45 18.22
C THR A 10 -6.80 21.95 17.87
N LEU A 11 -6.69 21.07 18.88
CA LEU A 11 -6.81 19.62 18.64
C LEU A 11 -8.21 19.26 18.13
N ASP A 12 -9.26 19.83 18.74
CA ASP A 12 -10.64 19.60 18.35
C ASP A 12 -10.91 20.04 16.90
N GLU A 13 -10.43 21.22 16.50
CA GLU A 13 -10.55 21.69 15.11
C GLU A 13 -9.76 20.82 14.12
N LEU A 14 -8.65 20.22 14.54
CA LEU A 14 -7.89 19.27 13.71
C LEU A 14 -8.64 17.94 13.56
N GLU A 15 -9.33 17.48 14.60
CA GLU A 15 -10.18 16.27 14.56
C GLU A 15 -11.42 16.50 13.68
N GLU A 16 -12.06 17.66 13.77
CA GLU A 16 -13.16 18.03 12.87
C GLU A 16 -12.71 18.06 11.40
N LEU A 17 -11.52 18.64 11.13
CA LEU A 17 -10.96 18.69 9.78
C LEU A 17 -10.61 17.30 9.24
N GLU A 18 -10.06 16.43 10.09
CA GLU A 18 -9.79 15.03 9.75
C GLU A 18 -11.09 14.31 9.37
N GLN A 19 -12.14 14.47 10.17
CA GLN A 19 -13.43 13.83 9.92
C GLN A 19 -14.06 14.35 8.61
N ASP A 20 -14.06 15.66 8.37
CA ASP A 20 -14.54 16.23 7.11
C ASP A 20 -13.76 15.70 5.91
N LEU A 21 -12.44 15.54 6.04
CA LEU A 21 -11.60 15.00 4.99
C LEU A 21 -11.94 13.53 4.69
N HIS A 22 -12.20 12.71 5.71
CA HIS A 22 -12.68 11.33 5.51
C HIS A 22 -14.10 11.27 4.91
N GLU A 23 -14.97 12.20 5.25
CA GLU A 23 -16.36 12.21 4.77
C GLU A 23 -16.49 12.74 3.33
N ASN A 24 -15.76 13.81 3.00
CA ASN A 24 -15.97 14.64 1.80
C ASN A 24 -14.70 14.81 0.93
N GLY A 25 -13.53 14.46 1.46
CA GLY A 25 -12.24 14.79 0.85
C GLY A 25 -11.74 13.82 -0.21
N GLU A 26 -12.30 12.61 -0.30
CA GLU A 26 -11.82 11.61 -1.23
C GLU A 26 -12.45 11.79 -2.62
N LYS A 27 -11.93 12.76 -3.39
CA LYS A 27 -12.29 12.95 -4.80
C LYS A 27 -11.19 12.44 -5.72
N SER A 28 -10.82 11.16 -5.65
CA SER A 28 -9.67 10.57 -6.39
C SER A 28 -8.32 11.30 -6.27
N ASP A 29 -8.24 12.34 -5.44
CA ASP A 29 -7.16 13.31 -5.48
C ASP A 29 -6.06 12.91 -4.49
N TYR A 30 -4.85 12.80 -5.03
CA TYR A 30 -3.57 12.71 -4.32
C TYR A 30 -3.47 13.66 -3.11
N GLY A 31 -4.14 14.82 -3.16
CA GLY A 31 -4.24 15.76 -2.06
C GLY A 31 -4.76 15.16 -0.74
N TYR A 32 -5.55 14.08 -0.78
CA TYR A 32 -6.18 13.48 0.41
C TYR A 32 -5.16 12.97 1.43
N TYR A 33 -4.31 12.01 1.05
CA TYR A 33 -3.32 11.43 1.97
C TYR A 33 -2.27 12.46 2.43
N LYS A 34 -1.91 13.40 1.55
CA LYS A 34 -1.01 14.52 1.90
C LYS A 34 -1.61 15.41 3.00
N GLN A 35 -2.91 15.70 2.90
CA GLN A 35 -3.63 16.47 3.90
C GLN A 35 -3.72 15.71 5.23
N LEU A 36 -4.04 14.42 5.21
CA LEU A 36 -4.03 13.57 6.41
C LEU A 36 -2.67 13.55 7.10
N VAL A 37 -1.58 13.36 6.34
CA VAL A 37 -0.21 13.45 6.89
C VAL A 37 0.01 14.82 7.54
N THR A 38 -0.41 15.90 6.90
CA THR A 38 -0.24 17.27 7.45
C THR A 38 -1.03 17.47 8.75
N ILE A 39 -2.26 16.97 8.81
CA ILE A 39 -3.13 17.03 9.99
C ILE A 39 -2.49 16.23 11.14
N TYR A 40 -2.18 14.95 10.92
CA TYR A 40 -1.61 14.10 11.97
C TYR A 40 -0.20 14.54 12.40
N GLU A 41 0.63 15.07 11.51
CA GLU A 41 1.92 15.68 11.90
C GLU A 41 1.70 16.86 12.85
N THR A 42 0.66 17.67 12.62
CA THR A 42 0.33 18.83 13.45
C THR A 42 -0.23 18.40 14.80
N MET A 43 -1.16 17.45 14.81
CA MET A 43 -1.69 16.85 16.04
C MET A 43 -0.59 16.20 16.87
N TYR A 44 0.29 15.41 16.25
CA TYR A 44 1.40 14.75 16.93
C TYR A 44 2.35 15.77 17.59
N LYS A 45 2.67 16.87 16.91
CA LYS A 45 3.52 17.94 17.48
C LYS A 45 2.86 18.60 18.70
N LYS A 46 1.55 18.88 18.63
CA LYS A 46 0.78 19.48 19.75
C LYS A 46 0.68 18.51 20.92
N LEU A 47 0.27 17.27 20.68
CA LEU A 47 0.18 16.23 21.70
C LEU A 47 1.54 15.93 22.35
N LYS A 48 2.62 15.91 21.58
CA LYS A 48 3.99 15.75 22.13
C LYS A 48 4.36 16.90 23.06
N SER A 49 3.93 18.13 22.77
CA SER A 49 4.12 19.28 23.65
C SER A 49 3.28 19.19 24.92
N LEU A 50 2.03 18.73 24.81
CA LEU A 50 1.11 18.57 25.95
C LEU A 50 1.52 17.41 26.86
N ALA A 51 1.88 16.25 26.31
CA ALA A 51 2.39 15.11 27.08
C ALA A 51 3.69 15.46 27.83
N ARG A 52 4.54 16.35 27.31
CA ARG A 52 5.70 16.85 28.06
C ARG A 52 5.33 17.66 29.32
N LYS A 53 4.14 18.27 29.35
CA LYS A 53 3.67 19.11 30.47
C LYS A 53 2.77 18.34 31.43
N ASN A 54 1.86 17.53 30.89
CA ASN A 54 0.75 16.87 31.60
C ASN A 54 0.74 15.33 31.39
N GLY A 55 1.87 14.76 30.96
CA GLY A 55 2.20 13.33 30.80
C GLY A 55 1.04 12.34 30.67
N PRO A 56 0.54 11.79 31.80
CA PRO A 56 -0.39 10.65 31.77
C PRO A 56 -1.68 10.90 31.00
N GLU A 57 -2.16 12.15 30.96
CA GLU A 57 -3.44 12.51 30.33
C GLU A 57 -3.39 12.36 28.79
N TYR A 58 -2.24 12.64 28.17
CA TYR A 58 -2.11 12.72 26.71
C TYR A 58 -1.34 11.55 26.09
N ASP A 59 -0.77 10.65 26.89
CA ASP A 59 0.06 9.54 26.40
C ASP A 59 -0.70 8.62 25.45
N TYR A 60 -1.95 8.26 25.79
CA TYR A 60 -2.78 7.42 24.92
C TYR A 60 -3.02 8.10 23.55
N SER A 61 -3.53 9.33 23.57
CA SER A 61 -3.81 10.10 22.35
C SER A 61 -2.54 10.33 21.53
N LEU A 62 -1.40 10.56 22.18
CA LEU A 62 -0.10 10.73 21.51
C LEU A 62 0.31 9.44 20.78
N GLN A 63 0.25 8.28 21.44
CA GLN A 63 0.60 6.99 20.82
C GLN A 63 -0.36 6.63 19.68
N TYR A 64 -1.65 6.85 19.89
CA TYR A 64 -2.66 6.62 18.85
C TYR A 64 -2.43 7.53 17.63
N THR A 65 -2.17 8.82 17.84
CA THR A 65 -1.81 9.75 16.76
C THR A 65 -0.54 9.34 16.05
N LYS A 66 0.50 8.91 16.79
CA LYS A 66 1.75 8.42 16.22
C LYS A 66 1.48 7.23 15.29
N LYS A 67 0.66 6.27 15.73
CA LYS A 67 0.28 5.09 14.93
C LYS A 67 -0.44 5.48 13.63
N LEU A 68 -1.42 6.38 13.72
CA LEU A 68 -2.13 6.90 12.53
C LEU A 68 -1.18 7.64 11.60
N LEU A 69 -0.30 8.50 12.13
CA LEU A 69 0.68 9.23 11.34
C LEU A 69 1.63 8.29 10.60
N VAL A 70 2.18 7.28 11.28
CA VAL A 70 3.04 6.25 10.66
C VAL A 70 2.29 5.53 9.54
N THR A 71 1.05 5.11 9.78
CA THR A 71 0.21 4.43 8.79
C THR A 71 0.00 5.30 7.55
N HIS A 72 -0.33 6.58 7.74
CA HIS A 72 -0.59 7.50 6.64
C HIS A 72 0.68 7.91 5.89
N LEU A 73 1.83 8.02 6.56
CA LEU A 73 3.12 8.23 5.89
C LEU A 73 3.48 7.05 4.98
N ILE A 74 3.26 5.82 5.44
CA ILE A 74 3.50 4.60 4.66
C ILE A 74 2.52 4.53 3.47
N LYS A 75 1.22 4.78 3.69
CA LYS A 75 0.21 4.81 2.62
C LYS A 75 0.52 5.91 1.60
N PHE A 76 0.80 7.13 2.05
CA PHE A 76 1.12 8.27 1.19
C PHE A 76 2.33 7.98 0.29
N GLY A 77 3.39 7.38 0.84
CA GLY A 77 4.56 6.95 0.05
C GLY A 77 4.21 5.95 -1.06
N THR A 78 3.24 5.06 -0.82
CA THR A 78 2.76 4.11 -1.84
C THR A 78 1.83 4.75 -2.87
N TYR A 79 0.89 5.61 -2.46
CA TYR A 79 0.00 6.29 -3.41
C TYR A 79 0.74 7.22 -4.36
N LEU A 80 1.88 7.79 -3.95
CA LEU A 80 2.78 8.53 -4.84
C LEU A 80 3.29 7.68 -6.00
N LYS A 81 3.53 6.38 -5.79
CA LYS A 81 3.96 5.44 -6.84
C LYS A 81 2.85 5.15 -7.86
N MET A 82 1.59 5.20 -7.42
CA MET A 82 0.40 4.79 -8.19
C MET A 82 -0.31 5.92 -8.93
N ASN A 83 0.09 7.19 -8.83
CA ASN A 83 -0.59 8.31 -9.52
C ASN A 83 0.33 8.96 -10.57
N HIS A 84 -0.24 9.83 -11.42
CA HIS A 84 0.48 10.63 -12.44
C HIS A 84 1.67 11.47 -11.92
N PHE A 85 1.83 11.58 -10.59
CA PHE A 85 2.98 12.20 -9.93
C PHE A 85 3.80 11.11 -9.21
N LYS A 86 4.57 10.31 -9.96
CA LYS A 86 5.64 9.45 -9.42
C LYS A 86 6.78 10.31 -8.86
N ASP A 87 6.50 11.02 -7.78
CA ASP A 87 7.52 11.74 -7.02
C ASP A 87 8.18 10.78 -6.04
N ASP A 88 9.09 9.97 -6.57
CA ASP A 88 9.87 9.01 -5.80
C ASP A 88 10.62 9.70 -4.63
N LEU A 89 10.96 11.00 -4.76
CA LEU A 89 11.60 11.77 -3.68
C LEU A 89 10.63 12.01 -2.53
N ALA A 90 9.41 12.49 -2.82
CA ALA A 90 8.39 12.68 -1.79
C ALA A 90 8.00 11.34 -1.11
N ALA A 91 8.03 10.23 -1.85
CA ALA A 91 7.79 8.90 -1.30
C ALA A 91 8.92 8.49 -0.34
N VAL A 92 10.18 8.68 -0.74
CA VAL A 92 11.36 8.46 0.11
C VAL A 92 11.30 9.30 1.38
N GLU A 93 11.01 10.60 1.27
CA GLU A 93 10.91 11.49 2.43
C GLU A 93 9.83 11.02 3.42
N SER A 94 8.69 10.58 2.91
CA SER A 94 7.58 10.10 3.74
C SER A 94 7.92 8.81 4.47
N LEU A 95 8.59 7.87 3.79
CA LEU A 95 9.04 6.61 4.39
C LEU A 95 10.16 6.84 5.42
N ILE A 96 11.10 7.76 5.16
CA ILE A 96 12.14 8.15 6.12
C ILE A 96 11.51 8.77 7.37
N LYS A 97 10.50 9.64 7.21
CA LYS A 97 9.75 10.19 8.35
C LYS A 97 9.06 9.10 9.16
N ALA A 98 8.46 8.10 8.51
CA ALA A 98 7.81 6.97 9.19
C ALA A 98 8.83 6.21 10.05
N ILE A 99 10.00 5.89 9.50
CA ILE A 99 11.09 5.21 10.21
C ILE A 99 11.65 6.08 11.36
N GLY A 100 11.67 7.40 11.18
CA GLY A 100 12.07 8.34 12.23
C GLY A 100 11.10 8.37 13.42
N LEU A 101 9.82 8.02 13.21
CA LEU A 101 8.82 7.87 14.27
C LEU A 101 8.82 6.46 14.86
N GLU A 102 8.97 5.44 14.03
CA GLU A 102 8.99 4.03 14.43
C GLU A 102 10.07 3.26 13.66
N GLN A 103 11.15 2.89 14.33
CA GLN A 103 12.33 2.29 13.67
C GLN A 103 12.13 0.82 13.31
N LYS A 104 11.14 0.14 13.90
CA LYS A 104 10.88 -1.27 13.64
C LYS A 104 9.78 -1.42 12.58
N LEU A 105 9.93 -0.80 11.40
CA LEU A 105 8.94 -0.87 10.31
C LEU A 105 9.47 -1.63 9.09
N PRO A 106 9.26 -2.96 9.01
CA PRO A 106 9.74 -3.79 7.90
C PRO A 106 9.25 -3.30 6.55
N ILE A 107 7.96 -2.97 6.43
CA ILE A 107 7.34 -2.51 5.19
C ILE A 107 7.94 -1.18 4.70
N ALA A 108 8.33 -0.28 5.60
CA ALA A 108 8.92 0.99 5.21
C ALA A 108 10.33 0.80 4.62
N TYR A 109 11.13 -0.07 5.25
CA TYR A 109 12.45 -0.45 4.72
C TYR A 109 12.34 -1.20 3.39
N TYR A 110 11.36 -2.09 3.26
CA TYR A 110 11.10 -2.81 2.00
C TYR A 110 10.84 -1.84 0.84
N ARG A 111 9.93 -0.89 1.05
CA ARG A 111 9.57 0.11 0.03
C ARG A 111 10.74 1.05 -0.30
N LEU A 112 11.54 1.44 0.69
CA LEU A 112 12.79 2.18 0.45
C LEU A 112 13.82 1.37 -0.35
N GLY A 113 13.92 0.07 -0.07
CA GLY A 113 14.76 -0.85 -0.83
C GLY A 113 14.35 -0.91 -2.29
N PHE A 114 13.06 -1.07 -2.55
CA PHE A 114 12.49 -1.07 -3.91
C PHE A 114 12.76 0.25 -4.64
N LEU A 115 12.56 1.40 -3.99
CA LEU A 115 12.85 2.72 -4.58
C LEU A 115 14.34 2.90 -4.87
N ALA A 116 15.21 2.48 -3.95
CA ALA A 116 16.66 2.51 -4.18
C ALA A 116 17.07 1.60 -5.35
N TYR A 117 16.48 0.41 -5.44
CA TYR A 117 16.70 -0.54 -6.54
C TYR A 117 16.32 0.06 -7.89
N LYS A 118 15.10 0.60 -8.00
CA LYS A 118 14.58 1.27 -9.19
C LYS A 118 15.48 2.41 -9.67
N HIS A 119 16.15 3.12 -8.75
CA HIS A 119 17.06 4.21 -9.05
C HIS A 119 18.53 3.77 -9.27
N GLY A 120 18.81 2.47 -9.34
CA GLY A 120 20.16 1.94 -9.52
C GLY A 120 21.09 2.17 -8.31
N LYS A 121 20.53 2.55 -7.15
CA LYS A 121 21.28 2.76 -5.91
C LYS A 121 21.44 1.44 -5.15
N TYR A 122 22.04 0.45 -5.81
CA TYR A 122 22.05 -0.95 -5.35
C TYR A 122 22.69 -1.13 -3.97
N GLY A 123 23.76 -0.37 -3.65
CA GLY A 123 24.34 -0.41 -2.30
C GLY A 123 23.38 0.08 -1.19
N SER A 124 22.52 1.05 -1.49
CA SER A 124 21.45 1.47 -0.56
C SER A 124 20.32 0.43 -0.51
N ALA A 125 19.96 -0.15 -1.65
CA ALA A 125 18.95 -1.20 -1.75
C ALA A 125 19.31 -2.42 -0.89
N VAL A 126 20.56 -2.90 -0.95
CA VAL A 126 21.08 -3.98 -0.09
C VAL A 126 20.79 -3.68 1.38
N ARG A 127 21.18 -2.49 1.86
CA ARG A 127 21.00 -2.10 3.26
C ARG A 127 19.52 -2.08 3.65
N TYR A 128 18.67 -1.52 2.81
CA TYR A 128 17.25 -1.42 3.10
C TYR A 128 16.54 -2.78 3.10
N PHE A 129 16.84 -3.67 2.15
CA PHE A 129 16.24 -5.00 2.15
C PHE A 129 16.71 -5.86 3.32
N GLN A 130 17.97 -5.75 3.73
CA GLN A 130 18.44 -6.38 4.98
C GLN A 130 17.64 -5.88 6.19
N GLN A 131 17.49 -4.57 6.35
CA GLN A 131 16.68 -4.01 7.44
C GLN A 131 15.20 -4.45 7.35
N ALA A 132 14.63 -4.56 6.14
CA ALA A 132 13.26 -5.01 5.96
C ALA A 132 13.06 -6.46 6.44
N LEU A 133 14.07 -7.32 6.27
CA LEU A 133 14.05 -8.71 6.69
C LEU A 133 14.38 -8.90 8.18
N ASP A 134 15.26 -8.06 8.75
CA ASP A 134 15.71 -8.16 10.14
C ASP A 134 14.76 -7.52 11.15
N LYS A 135 14.02 -6.48 10.75
CA LYS A 135 13.13 -5.75 11.66
C LYS A 135 11.83 -6.52 11.87
N HIS A 136 11.30 -6.41 13.08
CA HIS A 136 9.97 -6.93 13.43
C HIS A 136 9.27 -5.96 14.38
N LEU A 137 8.07 -5.51 13.99
CA LEU A 137 7.16 -4.79 14.87
C LEU A 137 6.25 -5.82 15.55
N VAL A 138 6.40 -6.02 16.85
CA VAL A 138 5.65 -7.04 17.58
C VAL A 138 4.17 -6.65 17.72
N ASP A 139 3.89 -5.36 17.87
CA ASP A 139 2.58 -4.85 18.28
C ASP A 139 1.67 -4.43 17.11
N ASP A 140 2.14 -4.56 15.85
CA ASP A 140 1.34 -4.20 14.68
C ASP A 140 1.63 -5.08 13.45
N PRO A 141 0.83 -6.13 13.21
CA PRO A 141 1.00 -7.01 12.05
C PRO A 141 0.73 -6.33 10.71
N THR A 142 0.02 -5.19 10.68
CA THR A 142 -0.33 -4.49 9.44
C THR A 142 0.90 -3.95 8.70
N CYS A 143 2.00 -3.72 9.44
CA CYS A 143 3.25 -3.18 8.94
C CYS A 143 4.34 -4.27 8.73
N ALA A 144 3.98 -5.55 8.93
CA ALA A 144 4.84 -6.68 8.63
C ALA A 144 4.86 -6.98 7.13
N LEU A 145 5.94 -7.63 6.66
CA LEU A 145 5.99 -8.18 5.31
C LEU A 145 5.20 -9.50 5.25
N ASN A 146 4.39 -9.66 4.21
CA ASN A 146 3.81 -10.96 3.89
C ASN A 146 4.87 -11.91 3.29
N GLN A 147 4.53 -13.19 3.10
CA GLN A 147 5.50 -14.20 2.64
C GLN A 147 6.09 -13.87 1.26
N GLN A 148 5.24 -13.43 0.32
CA GLN A 148 5.70 -13.06 -1.01
C GLN A 148 6.62 -11.84 -0.97
N GLN A 149 6.33 -10.84 -0.14
CA GLN A 149 7.21 -9.67 0.04
C GLN A 149 8.54 -10.04 0.67
N LYS A 150 8.59 -11.00 1.60
CA LYS A 150 9.85 -11.54 2.12
C LYS A 150 10.65 -12.24 1.01
N PHE A 151 9.97 -13.05 0.20
CA PHE A 151 10.59 -13.69 -0.95
C PHE A 151 11.14 -12.65 -1.94
N HIS A 152 10.34 -11.66 -2.34
CA HIS A 152 10.79 -10.54 -3.17
C HIS A 152 11.94 -9.75 -2.54
N ALA A 153 11.90 -9.49 -1.22
CA ALA A 153 12.99 -8.81 -0.52
C ALA A 153 14.31 -9.57 -0.62
N HIS A 154 14.29 -10.91 -0.50
CA HIS A 154 15.47 -11.74 -0.73
C HIS A 154 15.95 -11.69 -2.18
N MET A 155 15.03 -11.74 -3.16
CA MET A 155 15.36 -11.64 -4.59
C MET A 155 15.99 -10.29 -4.93
N TYR A 156 15.38 -9.19 -4.49
CA TYR A 156 15.94 -7.85 -4.70
C TYR A 156 17.26 -7.64 -3.96
N LEU A 157 17.42 -8.21 -2.76
CA LEU A 157 18.68 -8.18 -2.02
C LEU A 157 19.78 -8.89 -2.81
N ALA A 158 19.51 -10.09 -3.33
CA ALA A 158 20.45 -10.86 -4.14
C ALA A 158 20.83 -10.09 -5.41
N ASN A 159 19.85 -9.58 -6.16
CA ASN A 159 20.11 -8.80 -7.36
C ASN A 159 20.89 -7.52 -7.07
N SER A 160 20.56 -6.81 -5.99
CA SER A 160 21.29 -5.60 -5.60
C SER A 160 22.77 -5.93 -5.32
N ALA A 161 23.05 -7.05 -4.65
CA ALA A 161 24.42 -7.49 -4.40
C ALA A 161 25.13 -7.88 -5.70
N LEU A 162 24.46 -8.57 -6.63
CA LEU A 162 24.99 -8.93 -7.95
C LEU A 162 25.31 -7.69 -8.79
N TYR A 163 24.44 -6.67 -8.79
CA TYR A 163 24.73 -5.41 -9.46
C TYR A 163 25.95 -4.70 -8.87
N VAL A 164 26.09 -4.66 -7.55
CA VAL A 164 27.29 -4.08 -6.90
C VAL A 164 28.55 -4.85 -7.30
N ALA A 165 28.48 -6.19 -7.35
CA ALA A 165 29.59 -7.01 -7.82
C ALA A 165 29.94 -6.70 -9.28
N SER A 166 28.95 -6.65 -10.18
CA SER A 166 29.13 -6.31 -11.60
C SER A 166 29.81 -4.95 -11.79
N GLN A 167 29.35 -3.92 -11.07
CA GLN A 167 29.96 -2.57 -11.11
C GLN A 167 31.42 -2.57 -10.63
N THR A 168 31.75 -3.43 -9.66
CA THR A 168 33.12 -3.58 -9.16
C THR A 168 34.02 -4.21 -10.23
N TYR A 169 33.55 -5.24 -10.93
CA TYR A 169 34.29 -5.84 -12.04
C TYR A 169 34.54 -4.89 -13.20
N GLU A 170 33.53 -4.12 -13.61
CA GLU A 170 33.70 -3.06 -14.63
C GLU A 170 34.77 -2.03 -14.24
N THR A 171 34.95 -1.79 -12.94
CA THR A 171 35.99 -0.89 -12.43
C THR A 171 37.37 -1.56 -12.48
N ILE A 172 37.45 -2.86 -12.16
CA ILE A 172 38.69 -3.65 -12.25
C ILE A 172 39.21 -3.72 -13.69
N GLU A 173 38.33 -3.95 -14.67
CA GLU A 173 38.70 -3.99 -16.09
C GLU A 173 39.31 -2.66 -16.59
N LYS A 174 38.96 -1.54 -15.96
CA LYS A 174 39.46 -0.20 -16.31
C LYS A 174 40.75 0.17 -15.57
N LEU A 175 41.28 -0.70 -14.70
CA LEU A 175 42.54 -0.43 -14.02
C LEU A 175 43.72 -0.48 -15.01
N PRO A 176 44.72 0.40 -14.85
CA PRO A 176 45.91 0.36 -15.71
C PRO A 176 46.72 -0.91 -15.42
N TYR A 177 46.71 -1.86 -16.36
CA TYR A 177 47.52 -3.07 -16.28
C TYR A 177 48.94 -2.82 -16.82
N SER A 178 49.94 -3.26 -16.06
CA SER A 178 51.30 -3.43 -16.58
C SER A 178 51.34 -4.76 -17.36
N PRO A 179 51.93 -4.81 -18.58
CA PRO A 179 51.88 -6.00 -19.45
C PRO A 179 52.52 -7.28 -18.87
N MET A 180 53.15 -7.22 -17.69
CA MET A 180 53.68 -8.40 -16.98
C MET A 180 52.67 -9.06 -16.01
N GLU A 181 51.48 -8.49 -15.79
CA GLU A 181 50.50 -8.98 -14.80
C GLU A 181 49.13 -9.26 -15.44
N GLN A 182 49.08 -10.14 -16.44
CA GLN A 182 47.80 -10.61 -16.97
C GLN A 182 47.09 -11.50 -15.94
N LEU A 183 46.02 -10.99 -15.34
CA LEU A 183 45.11 -11.79 -14.52
C LEU A 183 44.31 -12.75 -15.41
N PRO A 184 44.01 -13.98 -14.94
CA PRO A 184 43.06 -14.86 -15.62
C PRO A 184 41.71 -14.15 -15.76
N ASN A 185 41.15 -14.17 -16.96
CA ASN A 185 39.92 -13.46 -17.32
C ASN A 185 38.77 -13.89 -16.39
N PRO A 186 38.27 -13.04 -15.48
CA PRO A 186 37.18 -13.42 -14.61
C PRO A 186 35.88 -13.55 -15.43
N GLU A 187 35.29 -14.74 -15.48
CA GLU A 187 34.05 -14.97 -16.23
C GLU A 187 32.85 -14.29 -15.54
N LEU A 188 32.35 -13.19 -16.13
CA LEU A 188 31.13 -12.49 -15.69
C LEU A 188 29.83 -13.22 -16.07
N SER A 189 29.89 -14.17 -17.01
CA SER A 189 28.71 -14.84 -17.59
C SER A 189 27.76 -15.42 -16.54
N PRO A 190 28.23 -16.19 -15.53
CA PRO A 190 27.31 -16.83 -14.58
C PRO A 190 26.55 -15.83 -13.69
N LEU A 191 27.17 -14.69 -13.35
CA LEU A 191 26.55 -13.65 -12.54
C LEU A 191 25.47 -12.91 -13.32
N LEU A 192 25.75 -12.58 -14.59
CA LEU A 192 24.81 -11.88 -15.47
C LEU A 192 23.60 -12.75 -15.83
N GLU A 193 23.82 -14.05 -16.04
CA GLU A 193 22.74 -15.03 -16.25
C GLU A 193 21.82 -15.12 -15.04
N THR A 194 22.39 -15.24 -13.83
CA THR A 194 21.63 -15.28 -12.57
C THR A 194 20.82 -14.01 -12.38
N LEU A 195 21.45 -12.85 -12.59
CA LEU A 195 20.80 -11.55 -12.49
C LEU A 195 19.62 -11.43 -13.46
N SER A 196 19.83 -11.80 -14.72
CA SER A 196 18.79 -11.76 -15.76
C SER A 196 17.63 -12.71 -15.46
N SER A 197 17.93 -13.91 -14.96
CA SER A 197 16.91 -14.88 -14.53
C SER A 197 16.05 -14.32 -13.39
N ASN A 198 16.68 -13.72 -12.38
CA ASN A 198 15.97 -13.14 -11.25
C ASN A 198 15.11 -11.94 -11.65
N GLU A 199 15.61 -11.05 -12.52
CA GLU A 199 14.84 -9.93 -13.06
C GLU A 199 13.62 -10.40 -13.85
N ASN A 200 13.80 -11.42 -14.69
CA ASN A 200 12.69 -12.02 -15.43
C ASN A 200 11.65 -12.62 -14.48
N TYR A 201 12.10 -13.29 -13.41
CA TYR A 201 11.18 -13.81 -12.39
C TYR A 201 10.38 -12.68 -11.74
N LEU A 202 11.06 -11.65 -11.22
CA LEU A 202 10.42 -10.51 -10.55
C LEU A 202 9.41 -9.80 -11.46
N ARG A 203 9.77 -9.59 -12.72
CA ARG A 203 8.84 -9.01 -13.72
C ARG A 203 7.62 -9.89 -13.94
N ASN A 204 7.81 -11.21 -14.05
CA ASN A 204 6.73 -12.15 -14.33
C ASN A 204 5.84 -12.46 -13.11
N HIS A 205 6.21 -11.99 -11.93
CA HIS A 205 5.50 -12.20 -10.66
C HIS A 205 5.22 -10.88 -9.94
N ALA A 206 5.14 -9.77 -10.69
CA ALA A 206 5.00 -8.42 -10.13
C ALA A 206 3.59 -8.12 -9.59
N PHE A 207 2.56 -8.79 -10.11
CA PHE A 207 1.17 -8.57 -9.75
C PHE A 207 0.54 -9.83 -9.18
N TYR A 208 -0.37 -9.67 -8.22
CA TYR A 208 -1.35 -10.69 -7.89
C TYR A 208 -2.50 -10.64 -8.90
N LYS A 209 -3.00 -11.80 -9.28
CA LYS A 209 -4.30 -12.03 -9.91
C LYS A 209 -5.10 -12.97 -9.01
N ILE A 210 -6.17 -12.44 -8.43
CA ILE A 210 -7.01 -13.17 -7.47
C ILE A 210 -8.42 -13.30 -8.02
N THR A 211 -8.90 -14.53 -8.09
CA THR A 211 -10.30 -14.88 -8.34
C THR A 211 -10.84 -15.67 -7.15
N LYS A 212 -12.13 -15.97 -7.14
CA LYS A 212 -12.78 -16.75 -6.06
C LYS A 212 -12.03 -18.03 -5.67
N ASN A 213 -11.46 -18.73 -6.65
CA ASN A 213 -10.87 -20.06 -6.45
C ASN A 213 -9.34 -20.08 -6.55
N LYS A 214 -8.71 -18.96 -6.95
CA LYS A 214 -7.30 -18.98 -7.31
C LYS A 214 -6.61 -17.65 -7.01
N THR A 215 -5.48 -17.74 -6.33
CA THR A 215 -4.50 -16.66 -6.21
C THR A 215 -3.27 -17.08 -7.00
N VAL A 216 -2.85 -16.28 -7.96
CA VAL A 216 -1.56 -16.44 -8.66
C VAL A 216 -0.85 -15.12 -8.77
N THR A 217 0.43 -15.17 -9.10
CA THR A 217 1.17 -13.99 -9.55
C THR A 217 1.31 -13.99 -11.07
N CYS A 218 1.40 -12.81 -11.67
CA CYS A 218 1.60 -12.63 -13.09
C CYS A 218 2.40 -11.35 -13.40
N SER A 219 2.76 -11.18 -14.68
CA SER A 219 3.42 -9.98 -15.16
C SER A 219 2.41 -8.84 -15.31
N LYS A 220 2.94 -7.63 -15.53
CA LYS A 220 2.12 -6.46 -15.83
C LYS A 220 1.40 -6.62 -17.17
N GLU A 221 2.11 -7.10 -18.18
CA GLU A 221 1.59 -7.34 -19.52
C GLU A 221 0.41 -8.33 -19.47
N ALA A 222 0.51 -9.38 -18.64
CA ALA A 222 -0.59 -10.31 -18.44
C ALA A 222 -1.82 -9.68 -17.76
N CYS A 223 -1.63 -8.67 -16.90
CA CYS A 223 -2.74 -7.89 -16.33
C CYS A 223 -3.39 -6.99 -17.39
N GLU A 224 -2.57 -6.33 -18.22
CA GLU A 224 -3.03 -5.45 -19.31
C GLU A 224 -3.80 -6.26 -20.37
N ASP A 225 -3.27 -7.42 -20.78
CA ASP A 225 -3.95 -8.35 -21.70
C ASP A 225 -5.32 -8.80 -21.15
N LEU A 226 -5.40 -9.09 -19.84
CA LEU A 226 -6.66 -9.49 -19.21
C LEU A 226 -7.66 -8.33 -19.16
N TYR A 227 -7.18 -7.14 -18.84
CA TYR A 227 -8.00 -5.93 -18.81
C TYR A 227 -8.54 -5.60 -20.20
N GLU A 228 -7.73 -5.70 -21.25
CA GLU A 228 -8.16 -5.47 -22.64
C GLU A 228 -9.12 -6.56 -23.16
N ASN A 229 -8.97 -7.80 -22.68
CA ASN A 229 -9.74 -8.95 -23.14
C ASN A 229 -10.67 -9.53 -22.06
N SER A 230 -11.18 -8.68 -21.16
CA SER A 230 -12.01 -9.11 -20.04
C SER A 230 -13.27 -9.85 -20.49
N GLU A 231 -13.68 -10.89 -19.77
CA GLU A 231 -14.88 -11.66 -20.12
C GLU A 231 -16.16 -10.86 -19.86
N ASN A 232 -17.19 -11.09 -20.69
CA ASN A 232 -18.52 -10.55 -20.41
C ASN A 232 -19.05 -11.12 -19.08
N ASN A 233 -19.70 -10.27 -18.30
CA ASN A 233 -20.27 -10.57 -17.00
C ASN A 233 -19.22 -10.89 -15.90
N GLU A 234 -17.96 -10.45 -16.08
CA GLU A 234 -16.92 -10.50 -15.06
C GLU A 234 -16.60 -9.10 -14.51
N LEU A 235 -16.50 -8.97 -13.19
CA LEU A 235 -16.02 -7.76 -12.54
C LEU A 235 -14.50 -7.77 -12.41
N VAL A 236 -13.82 -6.82 -13.05
CA VAL A 236 -12.37 -6.65 -12.94
C VAL A 236 -12.06 -5.43 -12.09
N LEU A 237 -11.37 -5.63 -10.97
CA LEU A 237 -10.82 -4.56 -10.14
C LEU A 237 -9.30 -4.52 -10.33
N TYR A 238 -8.81 -3.48 -11.01
CA TYR A 238 -7.40 -3.32 -11.34
C TYR A 238 -6.78 -2.11 -10.64
N PHE A 239 -5.86 -2.36 -9.72
CA PHE A 239 -4.99 -1.35 -9.12
C PHE A 239 -3.79 -1.14 -10.05
N ASN A 240 -3.97 -0.29 -11.07
CA ASN A 240 -2.94 0.04 -12.05
C ASN A 240 -1.91 1.02 -11.44
N ASP A 241 -0.77 1.20 -12.10
CA ASP A 241 0.30 2.15 -11.79
C ASP A 241 -0.14 3.62 -11.77
N ARG A 242 -1.36 3.93 -12.25
CA ARG A 242 -1.86 5.31 -12.42
C ARG A 242 -3.19 5.57 -11.72
N GLU A 243 -4.08 4.59 -11.73
CA GLU A 243 -5.48 4.74 -11.34
C GLU A 243 -6.02 3.41 -10.79
N ASN A 244 -7.03 3.48 -9.93
CA ASN A 244 -7.80 2.30 -9.54
C ASN A 244 -8.98 2.19 -10.50
N ILE A 245 -8.97 1.15 -11.32
CA ILE A 245 -9.93 0.97 -12.40
C ILE A 245 -10.89 -0.15 -12.00
N LEU A 246 -12.18 0.10 -12.19
CA LEU A 246 -13.23 -0.90 -12.13
C LEU A 246 -13.80 -1.09 -13.53
N LEU A 247 -13.80 -2.33 -14.01
CA LEU A 247 -14.25 -2.70 -15.35
C LEU A 247 -15.34 -3.77 -15.27
N PHE A 248 -16.40 -3.58 -16.04
CA PHE A 248 -17.50 -4.55 -16.18
C PHE A 248 -18.13 -4.40 -17.57
N ASN A 249 -18.27 -5.50 -18.32
CA ASN A 249 -18.87 -5.51 -19.67
C ASN A 249 -18.27 -4.49 -20.66
N GLY A 250 -16.97 -4.23 -20.56
CA GLY A 250 -16.27 -3.25 -21.41
C GLY A 250 -16.48 -1.78 -21.02
N GLU A 251 -17.28 -1.49 -19.99
CA GLU A 251 -17.36 -0.16 -19.39
C GLU A 251 -16.43 -0.04 -18.18
N GLU A 252 -15.72 1.09 -18.09
CA GLU A 252 -14.79 1.35 -17.00
C GLU A 252 -15.11 2.63 -16.22
N VAL A 253 -14.75 2.62 -14.94
CA VAL A 253 -14.79 3.80 -14.09
C VAL A 253 -13.57 3.85 -13.18
N ILE A 254 -12.97 5.04 -13.09
CA ILE A 254 -11.92 5.32 -12.13
C ILE A 254 -12.57 5.56 -10.77
N ILE A 255 -12.17 4.78 -9.78
CA ILE A 255 -12.71 4.83 -8.43
C ILE A 255 -11.68 5.33 -7.43
N THR A 256 -12.17 5.82 -6.28
CA THR A 256 -11.28 6.31 -5.24
C THR A 256 -10.47 5.17 -4.61
N PRO A 257 -9.29 5.47 -4.04
CA PRO A 257 -8.53 4.52 -3.25
C PRO A 257 -9.32 3.74 -2.18
N THR A 258 -10.17 4.42 -1.42
CA THR A 258 -10.99 3.77 -0.39
C THR A 258 -12.06 2.90 -1.02
N GLN A 259 -12.75 3.38 -2.07
CA GLN A 259 -13.71 2.55 -2.81
C GLN A 259 -13.04 1.27 -3.35
N ALA A 260 -11.89 1.39 -4.00
CA ALA A 260 -11.15 0.24 -4.53
C ALA A 260 -10.79 -0.77 -3.44
N ASN A 261 -10.24 -0.30 -2.32
CA ASN A 261 -9.90 -1.18 -1.21
C ASN A 261 -11.13 -1.78 -0.50
N MET A 262 -12.25 -1.05 -0.44
CA MET A 262 -13.51 -1.58 0.07
C MET A 262 -14.06 -2.68 -0.83
N ILE A 263 -14.10 -2.47 -2.16
CA ILE A 263 -14.52 -3.50 -3.13
C ILE A 263 -13.62 -4.71 -3.00
N ARG A 264 -12.30 -4.52 -3.00
CA ARG A 264 -11.33 -5.60 -2.78
C ARG A 264 -11.61 -6.37 -1.49
N HIS A 265 -11.89 -5.68 -0.39
CA HIS A 265 -12.21 -6.32 0.88
C HIS A 265 -13.51 -7.13 0.81
N PHE A 266 -14.56 -6.59 0.18
CA PHE A 266 -15.80 -7.34 -0.05
C PHE A 266 -15.56 -8.61 -0.88
N LEU A 267 -14.89 -8.49 -2.02
CA LEU A 267 -14.65 -9.61 -2.93
C LEU A 267 -13.81 -10.72 -2.29
N LEU A 268 -12.79 -10.36 -1.50
CA LEU A 268 -11.79 -11.31 -1.00
C LEU A 268 -12.04 -11.82 0.43
N SER A 269 -12.85 -11.13 1.22
CA SER A 269 -12.89 -11.36 2.69
C SER A 269 -14.29 -11.50 3.27
N SER A 270 -15.32 -11.09 2.53
CA SER A 270 -16.69 -11.08 3.03
C SER A 270 -17.48 -12.28 2.52
N SER A 271 -18.37 -12.78 3.36
CA SER A 271 -19.36 -13.78 2.99
C SER A 271 -20.63 -13.54 3.81
N ARG A 272 -21.69 -14.31 3.53
CA ARG A 272 -22.91 -14.23 4.32
C ARG A 272 -22.67 -14.59 5.80
N GLU A 273 -21.78 -15.54 6.06
CA GLU A 273 -21.39 -16.02 7.38
C GLU A 273 -20.42 -15.05 8.08
N ASN A 274 -19.62 -14.33 7.31
CA ASN A 274 -18.68 -13.33 7.80
C ASN A 274 -18.87 -11.97 7.08
N PRO A 275 -19.97 -11.25 7.36
CA PRO A 275 -20.24 -9.98 6.71
C PRO A 275 -19.39 -8.85 7.31
N CYS A 276 -19.04 -7.89 6.47
CA CYS A 276 -18.33 -6.69 6.87
C CYS A 276 -19.25 -5.76 7.67
N THR A 277 -18.80 -5.34 8.85
CA THR A 277 -19.48 -4.39 9.72
C THR A 277 -18.66 -3.13 9.87
N ARG A 278 -19.25 -2.10 10.48
CA ARG A 278 -18.55 -0.86 10.83
C ARG A 278 -17.30 -1.10 11.72
N ILE A 279 -17.27 -2.21 12.45
CA ILE A 279 -16.16 -2.61 13.33
C ILE A 279 -15.03 -3.23 12.49
N THR A 280 -15.36 -4.18 11.60
CA THR A 280 -14.35 -4.87 10.78
C THR A 280 -13.78 -3.97 9.68
N MET A 281 -14.54 -2.96 9.25
CA MET A 281 -14.15 -1.99 8.23
C MET A 281 -13.63 -0.67 8.81
N ARG A 282 -13.40 -0.54 10.11
CA ARG A 282 -13.04 0.74 10.75
C ARG A 282 -11.80 1.41 10.17
N ASP A 283 -10.85 0.61 9.67
CA ASP A 283 -9.57 1.10 9.15
C ASP A 283 -9.74 1.90 7.83
N PHE A 284 -10.92 1.83 7.21
CA PHE A 284 -11.30 2.66 6.06
C PHE A 284 -11.81 4.06 6.46
N PHE A 285 -12.06 4.31 7.76
CA PHE A 285 -12.86 5.46 8.22
C PHE A 285 -12.15 6.45 9.17
N GLY A 286 -10.82 6.44 9.29
CA GLY A 286 -10.09 7.44 10.11
C GLY A 286 -10.36 7.35 11.61
N ARG A 287 -10.13 8.45 12.36
CA ARG A 287 -10.64 8.57 13.74
C ARG A 287 -12.14 8.61 13.72
N THR A 288 -12.72 7.83 14.62
CA THR A 288 -14.15 7.62 14.65
C THR A 288 -14.64 7.89 16.06
N GLY A 289 -15.45 8.93 16.24
CA GLY A 289 -16.04 9.28 17.54
C GLY A 289 -15.07 9.55 18.70
N SER A 290 -15.62 9.92 19.86
CA SER A 290 -14.88 10.00 21.12
C SER A 290 -14.54 8.62 21.71
N ASP A 291 -15.13 7.56 21.17
CA ASP A 291 -15.02 6.16 21.57
C ASP A 291 -14.15 5.31 20.62
N GLY A 292 -13.69 5.85 19.49
CA GLY A 292 -12.95 5.08 18.49
C GLY A 292 -13.85 4.22 17.58
N GLU A 293 -15.17 4.48 17.57
CA GLU A 293 -16.14 3.70 16.79
C GLU A 293 -16.73 4.44 15.58
N VAL A 294 -16.73 3.78 14.42
CA VAL A 294 -17.39 4.28 13.21
C VAL A 294 -18.89 4.41 13.49
N ARG A 295 -19.45 5.61 13.31
CA ARG A 295 -20.90 5.83 13.44
C ARG A 295 -21.64 5.00 12.40
N LYS A 296 -22.69 4.28 12.83
CA LYS A 296 -23.52 3.43 11.96
C LYS A 296 -24.02 4.16 10.71
N LYS A 297 -24.47 5.42 10.84
CA LYS A 297 -24.92 6.24 9.70
C LYS A 297 -23.80 6.53 8.69
N THR A 298 -22.58 6.79 9.16
CA THR A 298 -21.41 7.05 8.29
C THR A 298 -21.04 5.80 7.51
N PHE A 299 -21.02 4.64 8.18
CA PHE A 299 -20.78 3.35 7.54
C PHE A 299 -21.81 3.06 6.43
N ILE A 300 -23.10 3.11 6.76
CA ILE A 300 -24.20 2.85 5.81
C ILE A 300 -24.11 3.78 4.59
N LYS A 301 -23.95 5.10 4.82
CA LYS A 301 -23.81 6.08 3.74
C LYS A 301 -22.60 5.81 2.85
N SER A 302 -21.50 5.31 3.40
CA SER A 302 -20.32 4.94 2.62
C SER A 302 -20.62 3.77 1.68
N ILE A 303 -21.31 2.74 2.17
CA ILE A 303 -21.72 1.60 1.34
C ILE A 303 -22.73 2.02 0.27
N GLU A 304 -23.67 2.91 0.61
CA GLU A 304 -24.63 3.45 -0.35
C GLU A 304 -23.94 4.20 -1.49
N ARG A 305 -22.97 5.07 -1.16
CA ARG A 305 -22.14 5.77 -2.16
C ARG A 305 -21.38 4.78 -3.04
N LEU A 306 -20.80 3.74 -2.45
CA LEU A 306 -20.13 2.69 -3.20
C LEU A 306 -21.09 1.99 -4.18
N ARG A 307 -22.28 1.58 -3.74
CA ARG A 307 -23.29 0.96 -4.61
C ARG A 307 -23.75 1.89 -5.74
N VAL A 308 -23.81 3.19 -5.51
CA VAL A 308 -24.09 4.18 -6.57
C VAL A 308 -22.99 4.17 -7.63
N SER A 309 -21.71 4.14 -7.23
CA SER A 309 -20.58 4.04 -8.17
C SER A 309 -20.55 2.70 -8.92
N LEU A 310 -20.96 1.59 -8.30
CA LEU A 310 -21.07 0.31 -9.01
C LEU A 310 -22.16 0.35 -10.09
N ARG A 311 -23.32 0.94 -9.76
CA ARG A 311 -24.45 1.07 -10.69
C ARG A 311 -24.19 2.02 -11.86
N SER A 312 -23.19 2.91 -11.78
CA SER A 312 -22.90 3.83 -12.88
C SER A 312 -22.26 3.16 -14.10
N ILE A 313 -21.79 1.92 -13.97
CA ILE A 313 -21.26 1.09 -15.07
C ILE A 313 -22.03 -0.25 -15.15
N ASP A 314 -23.33 -0.21 -14.85
CA ASP A 314 -24.26 -1.34 -14.99
C ASP A 314 -23.89 -2.64 -14.22
N ILE A 315 -23.06 -2.54 -13.17
CA ILE A 315 -22.79 -3.69 -12.29
C ILE A 315 -24.07 -4.04 -11.52
N PRO A 316 -24.49 -5.32 -11.49
CA PRO A 316 -25.65 -5.76 -10.74
C PRO A 316 -25.48 -5.55 -9.22
N GLU A 317 -26.54 -5.71 -8.44
CA GLU A 317 -26.43 -5.61 -6.99
C GLU A 317 -25.63 -6.80 -6.42
N ILE A 318 -24.32 -6.59 -6.24
CA ILE A 318 -23.37 -7.61 -5.81
C ILE A 318 -23.05 -7.58 -4.31
N ILE A 319 -23.45 -6.52 -3.60
CA ILE A 319 -23.25 -6.37 -2.16
C ILE A 319 -24.61 -6.51 -1.49
N ASP A 320 -24.83 -7.60 -0.75
CA ASP A 320 -26.05 -7.81 0.04
C ASP A 320 -25.93 -7.21 1.44
N VAL A 321 -27.05 -7.15 2.16
CA VAL A 321 -27.14 -6.68 3.54
C VAL A 321 -27.74 -7.75 4.45
N THR A 322 -27.22 -7.86 5.67
CA THR A 322 -27.72 -8.76 6.71
C THR A 322 -27.62 -8.14 8.10
N GLN A 323 -28.28 -8.73 9.09
CA GLN A 323 -28.05 -8.43 10.50
C GLN A 323 -27.03 -9.43 11.04
N TYR A 324 -25.94 -8.94 11.63
CA TYR A 324 -24.88 -9.76 12.18
C TYR A 324 -24.46 -9.24 13.55
N ARG A 325 -24.72 -10.04 14.60
CA ARG A 325 -24.36 -9.72 15.99
C ARG A 325 -24.83 -8.33 16.46
N GLY A 326 -26.03 -7.91 16.03
CA GLY A 326 -26.60 -6.60 16.37
C GLY A 326 -26.15 -5.43 15.49
N GLU A 327 -25.27 -5.70 14.51
CA GLU A 327 -24.79 -4.71 13.55
C GLU A 327 -25.39 -4.94 12.16
N THR A 328 -25.49 -3.85 11.39
CA THR A 328 -25.75 -3.96 9.95
C THR A 328 -24.47 -4.45 9.28
N GLY A 329 -24.53 -5.62 8.66
CA GLY A 329 -23.43 -6.24 7.93
C GLY A 329 -23.67 -6.23 6.42
N TYR A 330 -22.60 -6.12 5.65
CA TYR A 330 -22.63 -6.17 4.19
C TYR A 330 -21.67 -7.24 3.68
N TYR A 331 -22.01 -7.93 2.60
CA TYR A 331 -21.15 -8.97 2.04
C TYR A 331 -21.31 -9.08 0.53
N PHE A 332 -20.26 -9.54 -0.14
CA PHE A 332 -20.31 -9.89 -1.56
C PHE A 332 -21.14 -11.17 -1.74
N ASN A 333 -22.16 -11.11 -2.59
CA ASN A 333 -23.16 -12.17 -2.71
C ASN A 333 -22.84 -13.26 -3.75
N ASP A 334 -21.63 -13.25 -4.32
CA ASP A 334 -21.16 -14.22 -5.31
C ASP A 334 -21.99 -14.30 -6.60
N SER A 335 -22.79 -13.27 -6.91
CA SER A 335 -23.67 -13.27 -8.09
C SER A 335 -22.95 -13.19 -9.43
N ILE A 336 -21.71 -12.70 -9.45
CA ILE A 336 -20.87 -12.60 -10.66
C ILE A 336 -19.43 -13.06 -10.38
N PRO A 337 -18.71 -13.58 -11.39
CA PRO A 337 -17.28 -13.80 -11.28
C PRO A 337 -16.53 -12.47 -11.12
N TYR A 338 -15.35 -12.55 -10.51
CA TYR A 338 -14.48 -11.41 -10.34
C TYR A 338 -13.00 -11.77 -10.51
N THR A 339 -12.22 -10.77 -10.93
CA THR A 339 -10.77 -10.78 -10.91
C THR A 339 -10.26 -9.50 -10.23
N VAL A 340 -9.41 -9.64 -9.21
CA VAL A 340 -8.72 -8.53 -8.53
C VAL A 340 -7.24 -8.58 -8.87
N MET A 341 -6.69 -7.47 -9.37
CA MET A 341 -5.29 -7.35 -9.76
C MET A 341 -4.60 -6.18 -9.07
N PHE A 342 -3.48 -6.42 -8.41
CA PHE A 342 -2.69 -5.38 -7.74
C PHE A 342 -1.23 -5.81 -7.58
N MET A 343 -0.32 -4.84 -7.47
CA MET A 343 1.10 -5.14 -7.30
C MET A 343 1.37 -5.87 -5.98
N VAL A 344 2.23 -6.90 -6.07
CA VAL A 344 2.66 -7.70 -4.93
C VAL A 344 3.31 -6.83 -3.85
N ASP A 345 4.10 -5.85 -4.28
CA ASP A 345 4.88 -4.98 -3.39
C ASP A 345 4.03 -3.96 -2.63
N ASP A 346 2.81 -3.71 -3.09
CA ASP A 346 1.89 -2.75 -2.48
C ASP A 346 0.95 -3.39 -1.46
N ALA A 347 0.91 -4.72 -1.39
CA ALA A 347 0.14 -5.44 -0.39
C ALA A 347 0.58 -5.08 1.04
N PHE A 348 -0.34 -4.79 1.94
CA PHE A 348 -0.04 -4.64 3.38
C PHE A 348 -0.05 -6.00 4.10
N GLY A 349 0.51 -6.08 5.32
CA GLY A 349 0.64 -7.36 6.05
C GLY A 349 -0.68 -8.07 6.35
N ASN A 350 -1.78 -7.31 6.46
CA ASN A 350 -3.16 -7.82 6.60
C ASN A 350 -3.96 -7.77 5.30
N ASP A 351 -3.32 -7.42 4.18
CA ASP A 351 -3.99 -7.48 2.91
C ASP A 351 -4.19 -8.95 2.54
N TYR A 352 -5.46 -9.30 2.47
CA TYR A 352 -6.10 -10.57 2.14
C TYR A 352 -5.54 -11.24 0.88
N VAL A 353 -4.30 -11.70 0.94
CA VAL A 353 -3.73 -12.67 0.04
C VAL A 353 -3.84 -14.00 0.79
N PRO A 354 -4.79 -14.88 0.41
CA PRO A 354 -4.82 -16.24 0.94
C PRO A 354 -3.42 -16.84 0.80
N SER A 355 -2.94 -17.53 1.83
CA SER A 355 -1.66 -18.24 1.77
C SER A 355 -1.64 -19.11 0.51
N LEU A 356 -0.68 -18.85 -0.37
CA LEU A 356 -0.38 -19.67 -1.55
C LEU A 356 -0.03 -21.10 -1.14
#